data_AF-A0A8T6WI74-F1
#
_entry.id   AF-A0A8T6WI74-F1
#
_cell.length_a   1.000
_cell.length_b   1.000
_cell.length_c   1.000
_cell.angle_alpha   90.00
_cell.angle_beta   90.00
_cell.angle_gamma   90.00
#
_symmetry.space_group_name_H-M   'P 1'
#
loop_
_entity.id
_entity.type
_entity.pdbx_description
1 polymer ?
#
loop_
_entity_poly.entity_id
_entity_poly.type
_entity_poly.pdbx_seq_one_letter_code
_entity_poly.pdbx_strand_id
1 'polypeptide(L)' 'MILSLVSPISEEKTSGLVYKCIRCGAKVTTDEIKLRGGEVKCTICGYRVLKKIRPPIVKRVSTK' A
#
# COMPACT_ATOMS: atom_id res chain seq x y z
N MET A 1 -24.12 -5.38 30.42
CA MET A 1 -24.21 -5.92 29.05
C MET A 1 -23.11 -5.25 28.23
N ILE A 2 -21.86 -5.63 28.50
CA ILE A 2 -20.97 -6.41 27.58
C ILE A 2 -20.64 -5.55 26.35
N LEU A 3 -19.59 -4.70 26.32
CA LEU A 3 -18.14 -5.00 26.25
C LEU A 3 -17.79 -6.08 25.21
N SER A 4 -17.58 -5.69 23.93
CA SER A 4 -16.86 -6.41 22.84
C SER A 4 -17.21 -5.71 21.50
N LEU A 5 -16.34 -5.25 20.59
CA LEU A 5 -14.95 -5.55 20.24
C LEU A 5 -14.31 -4.28 19.63
N VAL A 6 -13.42 -3.60 20.36
CA VAL A 6 -12.28 -2.96 19.69
C VAL A 6 -11.41 -4.12 19.27
N SER A 7 -11.56 -4.55 18.02
CA SER A 7 -10.69 -5.57 17.45
C SER A 7 -9.24 -5.09 17.56
N PRO A 8 -8.35 -5.82 18.26
CA PRO A 8 -6.94 -5.64 18.01
C PRO A 8 -6.75 -6.05 16.55
N ILE A 9 -6.32 -5.12 15.70
CA ILE A 9 -5.80 -5.52 14.38
C ILE A 9 -4.39 -6.05 14.67
N SER A 10 -4.36 -7.21 15.33
CA SER A 10 -3.30 -8.19 15.18
C SER A 10 -3.36 -8.65 13.73
N GLU A 11 -2.29 -8.44 13.00
CA GLU A 11 -1.57 -9.53 12.34
C GLU A 11 -0.55 -8.92 11.41
N GLU A 12 0.63 -9.51 11.47
CA GLU A 12 1.81 -9.20 10.69
C GLU A 12 1.54 -9.60 9.24
N LYS A 13 0.70 -8.82 8.56
CA LYS A 13 0.52 -8.94 7.12
C LYS A 13 1.79 -8.43 6.50
N THR A 14 2.64 -9.38 6.10
CA THR A 14 3.62 -9.26 5.02
C THR A 14 3.37 -7.97 4.25
N SER A 15 4.17 -6.94 4.55
CA SER A 15 3.91 -5.58 4.10
C SER A 15 4.10 -5.51 2.59
N GLY A 16 3.09 -5.96 1.84
CA GLY A 16 3.00 -5.83 0.41
C GLY A 16 3.09 -4.34 0.12
N LEU A 17 4.13 -3.93 -0.61
CA LEU A 17 4.33 -2.53 -0.93
C LEU A 17 3.13 -2.07 -1.75
N VAL A 18 2.32 -1.18 -1.18
CA VAL A 18 1.17 -0.61 -1.86
C VAL A 18 1.63 0.62 -2.63
N TYR A 19 1.30 0.65 -3.91
CA TYR A 19 1.52 1.79 -4.78
C TYR A 19 0.19 2.47 -5.10
N LYS A 20 0.24 3.77 -5.36
CA LYS A 20 -0.88 4.59 -5.79
C LYS A 20 -0.63 5.11 -7.19
N CYS A 21 -1.54 4.86 -8.13
CA CYS A 21 -1.46 5.48 -9.45
C CYS A 21 -1.66 7.00 -9.34
N ILE A 22 -0.81 7.79 -10.01
CA ILE A 22 -0.93 9.25 -10.00
C ILE A 22 -2.16 9.73 -10.80
N ARG A 23 -2.54 8.99 -11.86
CA ARG A 23 -3.61 9.38 -12.77
C ARG A 23 -5.01 9.05 -12.23
N CYS A 24 -5.24 7.81 -11.82
CA CYS A 24 -6.56 7.36 -11.34
C CYS A 24 -6.66 7.23 -9.81
N GLY A 25 -5.54 7.40 -9.08
CA GLY A 25 -5.54 7.27 -7.61
C GLY A 25 -5.70 5.84 -7.08
N ALA A 26 -5.81 4.84 -7.94
CA ALA A 26 -5.99 3.45 -7.55
C ALA A 26 -4.80 2.92 -6.75
N LYS A 27 -5.11 2.10 -5.74
CA LYS A 27 -4.11 1.38 -4.93
C LYS A 27 -3.85 0.03 -5.58
N VAL A 28 -2.58 -0.26 -5.86
CA VAL A 28 -2.12 -1.47 -6.54
C VAL A 28 -1.04 -2.08 -5.66
N THR A 29 -1.11 -3.39 -5.40
CA THR A 29 -0.09 -4.10 -4.63
C THR A 29 1.09 -4.53 -5.51
N THR A 30 2.26 -4.78 -4.90
CA THR A 30 3.43 -5.33 -5.61
C THR A 30 3.10 -6.62 -6.36
N ASP A 31 2.23 -7.45 -5.82
CA ASP A 31 1.94 -8.79 -6.35
C ASP A 31 1.10 -8.69 -7.62
N GLU A 32 0.16 -7.75 -7.69
CA GLU A 32 -0.60 -7.43 -8.91
C GLU A 32 0.30 -6.97 -10.08
N ILE A 33 1.39 -6.25 -9.78
CA ILE A 33 2.35 -5.78 -10.78
C ILE A 33 3.22 -6.94 -11.29
N LYS A 34 3.66 -7.82 -10.39
CA LYS A 34 4.44 -9.01 -10.74
C LYS A 34 3.64 -9.99 -11.61
N LEU A 35 2.36 -10.19 -11.28
CA LEU A 35 1.45 -11.08 -12.01
C LEU A 35 1.26 -10.70 -13.48
N ARG A 36 1.42 -9.42 -13.84
CA ARG A 36 1.25 -8.92 -15.23
C ARG A 36 2.55 -8.82 -16.03
N GLY A 37 3.62 -9.51 -15.61
CA GLY A 37 4.89 -9.55 -16.35
C GLY A 37 5.91 -8.51 -15.88
N GLY A 38 5.76 -7.97 -14.67
CA GLY A 38 6.76 -7.09 -14.05
C GLY A 38 6.83 -5.67 -14.62
N GLU A 39 6.01 -5.33 -15.61
CA GLU A 39 5.90 -3.97 -16.10
C GLU A 39 5.17 -3.09 -15.07
N VAL A 40 5.74 -1.93 -14.74
CA VAL A 40 5.11 -0.93 -13.87
C VAL A 40 3.96 -0.26 -14.61
N LYS A 41 2.82 -0.94 -14.69
CA LYS A 41 1.58 -0.47 -15.30
C LYS A 41 0.45 -0.52 -14.27
N CYS A 42 -0.35 0.53 -14.20
CA CYS A 42 -1.56 0.53 -13.39
C CYS A 42 -2.56 -0.48 -13.96
N THR A 43 -3.12 -1.31 -13.09
CA THR A 43 -4.06 -2.38 -13.46
C THR A 43 -5.38 -1.88 -14.06
N ILE A 44 -5.75 -0.62 -13.77
CA ILE A 44 -7.03 -0.01 -14.14
C ILE A 44 -6.91 0.91 -15.37
N CYS A 45 -5.89 1.78 -15.41
CA CYS A 45 -5.78 2.81 -16.46
C CYS A 45 -4.57 2.66 -17.38
N GLY A 46 -3.71 1.65 -17.18
CA GLY A 46 -2.51 1.42 -18.00
C GLY A 46 -1.40 2.46 -17.83
N TYR A 47 -1.58 3.48 -16.97
CA TYR A 47 -0.57 4.50 -16.71
C TYR A 47 0.65 3.91 -15.99
N ARG A 48 1.85 4.39 -16.32
CA ARG A 48 3.12 3.76 -15.91
C ARG A 48 3.78 4.35 -14.67
N VAL A 49 3.18 5.37 -14.06
CA VAL A 49 3.74 6.03 -12.88
C VAL A 49 2.90 5.70 -11.65
N LEU A 50 3.52 4.96 -10.73
CA LEU A 50 2.95 4.54 -9.46
C LEU A 50 3.79 5.10 -8.31
N LYS A 51 3.15 5.78 -7.35
CA LYS A 51 3.79 6.36 -6.16
C LYS A 51 3.68 5.39 -4.99
N LYS A 52 4.79 5.03 -4.35
CA LYS A 52 4.78 4.20 -3.14
C LYS A 52 4.06 4.92 -2.00
N ILE A 53 3.10 4.25 -1.37
CA ILE A 53 2.37 4.81 -0.22
C ILE A 53 3.28 4.73 1.01
N ARG A 54 3.34 5.81 1.78
CA ARG A 54 4.11 5.84 3.03
C ARG A 54 3.49 4.82 3.99
N PRO A 55 4.26 3.85 4.51
CA PRO A 55 3.75 2.93 5.51
C PRO A 55 3.32 3.72 6.76
N PRO A 56 2.36 3.21 7.53
CA PRO A 56 1.86 3.88 8.74
C PRO A 56 2.89 3.91 9.89
N ILE A 57 4.13 3.46 9.66
CA ILE A 57 5.20 3.53 10.64
C ILE A 57 5.80 4.94 10.69
N VAL A 58 5.75 5.55 11.87
CA VAL A 58 6.28 6.88 12.12
C VAL A 58 7.80 6.88 11.98
N LYS A 59 8.34 7.83 11.21
CA LYS A 59 9.78 8.06 11.13
C LYS A 59 10.12 9.21 12.08
N ARG A 60 10.88 8.94 13.14
CA ARG A 60 11.42 9.97 14.03
C ARG A 60 12.63 10.63 13.35
N VAL A 61 12.68 11.95 13.34
CA VAL A 61 13.80 12.74 12.78
C VAL A 61 14.29 13.64 13.90
N SER A 62 15.58 13.53 14.26
CA SER A 62 16.21 14.43 15.22
C SER A 62 16.62 15.73 14.53
N THR A 63 16.22 16.87 15.09
CA THR A 63 16.70 18.20 14.67
C THR A 63 18.06 18.46 15.34
N LYS A 64 19.03 18.98 14.59
CA LYS A 64 20.27 19.56 15.16
C LYS A 64 20.01 20.99 15.61
#